data_AF-A0AAP5QKW8-F1
#
_entry.id   AF-A0AAP5QKW8-F1
#
_cell.length_a   1.000
_cell.length_b   1.000
_cell.length_c   1.000
_cell.angle_alpha   90.00
_cell.angle_beta   90.00
_cell.angle_gamma   90.00
#
_symmetry.space_group_name_H-M   'P 1'
#
loop_
_entity.id
_entity.type
_entity.pdbx_description
1 polymer ?
#
loop_
_entity_poly.entity_id
_entity_poly.type
_entity_poly.pdbx_seq_one_letter_code
_entity_poly.pdbx_strand_id
1 'polypeptide(L)'
;MGRHKATFEGKVIKKSWGLDILCGITEKEKTEFKAFFEGIIDLDPIEVGGKVYIPGFNEYVVVTDRQRNTKNEWTYQTDKIIKTIEDKESLERAIKEQTELEEEWQQHVRQENHRVEEQNEVSKTSWWKRLTKKDQRRDIY
;
A
#
# COMPACT_ATOMS: atom_id res chain seq x y z
N MET A 1 -49.35 -5.56 -10.53
CA MET A 1 -47.97 -5.82 -10.09
C MET A 1 -47.12 -4.72 -10.69
N GLY A 2 -46.58 -3.84 -9.85
CA GLY A 2 -45.83 -2.67 -10.29
C GLY A 2 -44.45 -3.08 -10.77
N ARG A 3 -43.99 -2.52 -11.87
CA ARG A 3 -42.58 -2.62 -12.28
C ARG A 3 -41.76 -1.78 -11.31
N HIS A 4 -40.85 -2.41 -10.55
CA HIS A 4 -40.00 -1.71 -9.59
C HIS A 4 -38.61 -1.51 -10.17
N LYS A 5 -38.04 -0.33 -9.99
CA LYS A 5 -36.63 -0.08 -10.35
C LYS A 5 -35.76 -0.37 -9.15
N ALA A 6 -34.75 -1.21 -9.34
CA ALA A 6 -33.77 -1.56 -8.33
C ALA A 6 -32.36 -1.32 -8.84
N THR A 7 -31.53 -0.75 -7.97
CA THR A 7 -30.10 -0.53 -8.21
C THR A 7 -29.30 -1.31 -7.18
N PHE A 8 -28.32 -2.10 -7.63
CA PHE A 8 -27.38 -2.80 -6.75
C PHE A 8 -25.98 -2.23 -6.92
N GLU A 9 -25.42 -1.80 -5.79
CA GLU A 9 -24.09 -1.22 -5.70
C GLU A 9 -23.16 -2.17 -4.96
N GLY A 10 -22.00 -2.44 -5.56
CA GLY A 10 -20.97 -3.26 -4.95
C GLY A 10 -19.67 -2.49 -4.75
N LYS A 11 -18.72 -3.10 -4.04
CA LYS A 11 -17.44 -2.49 -3.71
C LYS A 11 -16.48 -2.54 -4.88
N VAL A 12 -15.84 -1.40 -5.16
CA VAL A 12 -14.68 -1.26 -6.02
C VAL A 12 -13.50 -0.87 -5.14
N ILE A 13 -12.46 -1.68 -5.16
CA ILE A 13 -11.26 -1.47 -4.36
C ILE A 13 -10.17 -0.89 -5.26
N LYS A 14 -9.66 0.30 -4.91
CA LYS A 14 -8.52 0.92 -5.58
C LYS A 14 -7.30 0.78 -4.68
N LYS A 15 -6.25 0.15 -5.19
CA LYS A 15 -4.97 -0.05 -4.52
C LYS A 15 -3.93 0.84 -5.16
N SER A 16 -3.21 1.60 -4.34
CA SER A 16 -2.03 2.35 -4.75
C SER A 16 -0.87 2.08 -3.80
N TRP A 17 0.34 2.33 -4.27
CA TRP A 17 1.56 2.09 -3.52
C TRP A 17 2.36 3.37 -3.35
N GLY A 18 3.10 3.46 -2.25
CA GLY A 18 4.02 4.56 -1.98
C GLY A 18 5.02 4.20 -0.89
N LEU A 19 6.01 5.07 -0.70
CA LEU A 19 6.98 4.94 0.37
C LEU A 19 6.43 5.48 1.69
N ASP A 20 6.69 4.76 2.78
CA ASP A 20 6.47 5.23 4.14
C ASP A 20 7.71 5.95 4.71
N ILE A 21 7.60 6.39 5.97
CA ILE A 21 8.64 7.16 6.67
C ILE A 21 9.93 6.35 6.88
N LEU A 22 9.84 5.02 6.86
CA LEU A 22 10.98 4.10 6.98
C LEU A 22 11.46 3.60 5.61
N CYS A 23 11.04 4.26 4.53
CA CYS A 23 11.35 3.86 3.15
C CYS A 23 10.86 2.45 2.80
N GLY A 24 9.80 1.98 3.46
CA GLY A 24 9.09 0.74 3.13
C GLY A 24 7.97 0.99 2.10
N ILE A 25 7.76 0.04 1.19
CA ILE A 25 6.62 0.09 0.28
C ILE A 25 5.35 -0.22 1.08
N THR A 26 4.39 0.70 1.05
CA THR A 26 3.10 0.57 1.72
C THR A 26 1.95 0.59 0.72
N GLU A 27 0.96 -0.26 0.98
CA GLU A 27 -0.29 -0.33 0.22
C GLU A 27 -1.32 0.61 0.84
N LYS A 28 -1.93 1.45 0.00
CA LYS A 28 -3.07 2.29 0.36
C LYS A 28 -4.30 1.80 -0.37
N GLU A 29 -5.35 1.52 0.40
CA GLU A 29 -6.63 1.07 -0.12
C GLU A 29 -7.69 2.17 -0.03
N LYS A 30 -8.39 2.40 -1.14
CA LYS A 30 -9.58 3.25 -1.17
C LYS A 30 -10.76 2.44 -1.68
N THR A 31 -11.83 2.40 -0.88
CA THR A 31 -13.09 1.76 -1.27
C THR A 31 -14.04 2.79 -1.87
N GLU A 32 -14.65 2.45 -2.99
CA GLU A 32 -15.74 3.19 -3.63
C GLU A 32 -16.89 2.22 -3.94
N PHE A 33 -18.14 2.67 -3.85
CA PHE A 33 -19.30 1.86 -4.23
C PHE A 33 -19.71 2.21 -5.67
N LYS A 34 -19.98 1.19 -6.49
CA LYS A 34 -20.39 1.37 -7.88
C LYS A 34 -21.59 0.48 -8.21
N ALA A 35 -22.57 1.06 -8.89
CA ALA A 35 -23.70 0.30 -9.44
C ALA A 35 -23.18 -0.72 -10.48
N PHE A 36 -23.50 -2.00 -10.24
CA PHE A 36 -23.23 -3.09 -11.20
C PHE A 36 -24.52 -3.61 -11.84
N PHE A 37 -25.66 -3.28 -11.25
CA PHE A 37 -26.96 -3.58 -11.80
C PHE A 37 -27.88 -2.39 -11.59
N GLU A 38 -28.58 -2.00 -12.66
CA GLU A 38 -29.69 -1.05 -12.62
C GLU A 38 -30.75 -1.59 -13.58
N GLY A 39 -31.94 -1.88 -13.07
CA GLY A 39 -32.94 -2.54 -13.88
C GLY A 39 -34.34 -2.48 -13.31
N ILE A 40 -35.30 -2.76 -14.18
CA ILE A 40 -36.68 -3.00 -13.77
C ILE A 40 -36.81 -4.48 -13.44
N ILE A 41 -37.31 -4.75 -12.24
CA ILE A 41 -37.64 -6.09 -11.77
C ILE A 41 -39.17 -6.26 -11.74
N ASP A 42 -39.63 -7.40 -12.25
CA ASP A 42 -41.07 -7.71 -12.35
C ASP A 42 -41.68 -8.11 -11.00
N LEU A 43 -40.84 -8.52 -10.05
CA LEU A 43 -41.20 -8.95 -8.71
C LEU A 43 -40.31 -8.24 -7.69
N ASP A 44 -40.89 -7.90 -6.54
CA ASP A 44 -40.15 -7.30 -5.44
C ASP A 44 -39.04 -8.24 -4.94
N PRO A 45 -37.86 -7.71 -4.56
CA PRO A 45 -36.79 -8.54 -4.02
C PRO A 45 -37.22 -9.19 -2.70
N ILE A 46 -36.91 -10.49 -2.55
CA ILE A 46 -37.25 -11.25 -1.36
C ILE A 46 -36.05 -11.25 -0.41
N GLU A 47 -36.24 -10.84 0.83
CA GLU A 47 -35.18 -10.83 1.84
C GLU A 47 -35.33 -12.03 2.78
N VAL A 48 -34.29 -12.88 2.86
CA VAL A 48 -34.24 -14.00 3.80
C VAL A 48 -32.86 -14.04 4.45
N GLY A 49 -32.79 -13.76 5.76
CA GLY A 49 -31.54 -13.84 6.53
C GLY A 49 -30.42 -12.92 6.04
N GLY A 50 -30.74 -11.67 5.68
CA GLY A 50 -29.77 -10.68 5.15
C GLY A 50 -29.33 -10.93 3.70
N LYS A 51 -29.92 -11.92 3.04
CA LYS A 51 -29.73 -12.19 1.61
C LYS A 51 -30.94 -11.67 0.86
N VAL A 52 -30.69 -10.89 -0.18
CA VAL A 52 -31.72 -10.41 -1.10
C VAL A 52 -31.70 -11.27 -2.36
N TYR A 53 -32.83 -11.89 -2.64
CA TYR A 53 -33.09 -12.67 -3.84
C TYR A 53 -33.74 -11.75 -4.86
N ILE A 54 -33.09 -11.63 -6.02
CA ILE A 54 -33.55 -10.79 -7.13
C ILE A 54 -34.20 -11.71 -8.16
N PRO A 55 -35.53 -11.66 -8.32
CA PRO A 55 -36.19 -12.46 -9.35
C PRO A 55 -35.69 -12.07 -10.74
N GLY A 56 -35.27 -13.05 -11.55
CA GLY A 56 -34.65 -12.83 -12.86
C GLY A 56 -33.11 -12.74 -12.85
N PHE A 57 -32.49 -12.78 -11.66
CA PHE A 57 -31.05 -12.94 -11.49
C PHE A 57 -30.79 -14.30 -10.82
N ASN A 58 -29.97 -15.18 -11.40
CA ASN A 58 -29.70 -16.52 -10.84
C ASN A 58 -28.77 -16.49 -9.60
N GLU A 59 -28.43 -15.30 -9.09
CA GLU A 59 -27.58 -15.11 -7.92
C GLU A 59 -28.34 -14.34 -6.84
N TYR A 60 -28.19 -14.76 -5.57
CA TYR A 60 -28.59 -13.95 -4.42
C TYR A 60 -27.46 -12.98 -4.06
N VAL A 61 -27.80 -11.80 -3.55
CA VAL A 61 -26.84 -10.78 -3.12
C VAL A 61 -26.96 -10.58 -1.61
N VAL A 62 -25.84 -10.60 -0.89
CA VAL A 62 -25.81 -10.25 0.53
C VAL A 62 -25.81 -8.73 0.65
N VAL A 63 -26.84 -8.17 1.28
CA VAL A 63 -27.03 -6.72 1.36
C VAL A 63 -26.55 -6.22 2.71
N THR A 64 -25.77 -5.15 2.70
CA THR A 64 -25.25 -4.49 3.90
C THR A 64 -26.05 -3.26 4.29
N ASP A 65 -26.58 -2.52 3.31
CA ASP A 65 -27.47 -1.39 3.55
C ASP A 65 -28.53 -1.27 2.44
N ARG A 66 -29.68 -0.66 2.77
CA ARG A 66 -30.75 -0.38 1.81
C ARG A 66 -31.28 1.03 2.00
N GLN A 67 -31.48 1.72 0.88
CA GLN A 67 -31.97 3.09 0.88
C GLN A 67 -33.11 3.23 -0.13
N ARG A 68 -34.14 4.00 0.25
CA ARG A 68 -35.27 4.31 -0.63
C ARG A 68 -35.27 5.79 -0.95
N ASN A 69 -35.32 6.13 -2.22
CA ASN A 69 -35.36 7.53 -2.62
C ASN A 69 -36.78 8.12 -2.61
N THR A 70 -36.89 9.43 -2.83
CA THR A 70 -38.17 10.16 -2.89
C THR A 70 -39.05 9.76 -4.08
N LYS A 71 -38.51 9.05 -5.07
CA LYS A 71 -39.20 8.50 -6.24
C LYS A 71 -39.61 7.04 -6.05
N ASN A 72 -39.52 6.53 -4.84
CA ASN A 72 -39.93 5.17 -4.46
C ASN A 72 -39.04 4.05 -5.05
N GLU A 73 -37.84 4.38 -5.52
CA GLU A 73 -36.83 3.45 -6.05
C GLU A 73 -35.94 2.93 -4.90
N TRP A 74 -35.50 1.68 -5.01
CA TRP A 74 -34.65 1.03 -4.01
C TRP A 74 -33.20 0.94 -4.48
N THR A 75 -32.27 1.33 -3.61
CA THR A 75 -30.83 1.10 -3.76
C THR A 75 -30.38 0.12 -2.69
N TYR A 76 -29.70 -0.95 -3.13
CA TYR A 76 -29.15 -1.98 -2.27
C TYR A 76 -27.62 -1.93 -2.34
N GLN A 77 -26.98 -1.71 -1.19
CA GLN A 77 -25.53 -1.75 -1.08
C GLN A 77 -25.10 -3.14 -0.65
N THR A 78 -24.05 -3.65 -1.28
CA THR A 78 -23.48 -4.97 -1.00
C THR A 78 -21.98 -4.91 -0.90
N ASP A 79 -21.43 -5.81 -0.07
CA ASP A 79 -19.99 -6.02 0.06
C ASP A 79 -19.39 -6.85 -1.08
N LYS A 80 -20.19 -7.23 -2.09
CA LYS A 80 -19.71 -7.89 -3.29
C LYS A 80 -18.64 -7.03 -3.96
N ILE A 81 -17.40 -7.52 -3.98
CA ILE A 81 -16.30 -6.89 -4.72
C ILE A 81 -16.57 -7.12 -6.21
N ILE A 82 -16.84 -6.04 -6.93
CA ILE A 82 -17.08 -6.09 -8.39
C ILE A 82 -15.75 -6.00 -9.14
N LYS A 83 -14.84 -5.17 -8.62
CA LYS A 83 -13.55 -4.91 -9.28
C LYS A 83 -12.49 -4.44 -8.28
N THR A 84 -11.28 -4.97 -8.45
CA THR A 84 -10.06 -4.42 -7.85
C THR A 84 -9.25 -3.73 -8.95
N ILE A 85 -8.84 -2.49 -8.70
CA ILE A 85 -8.02 -1.70 -9.61
C ILE A 85 -6.68 -1.45 -8.92
N GLU A 86 -5.62 -1.97 -9.51
CA GLU A 86 -4.25 -1.85 -9.05
C GLU A 86 -3.52 -0.80 -9.89
N ASP A 87 -3.08 0.29 -9.25
CA ASP A 87 -2.24 1.30 -9.86
C ASP A 87 -0.78 0.83 -9.97
N LYS A 88 -0.48 0.13 -11.06
CA LYS A 88 0.87 -0.38 -11.37
C LYS A 88 1.91 0.74 -11.48
N GLU A 89 1.53 1.92 -11.96
CA GLU A 89 2.45 3.04 -12.11
C GLU A 89 2.93 3.53 -10.74
N SER A 90 2.02 3.59 -9.76
CA SER A 90 2.39 3.94 -8.38
C SER A 90 3.33 2.91 -7.73
N LEU A 91 3.15 1.62 -8.04
CA LEU A 91 4.03 0.55 -7.55
C LEU A 91 5.43 0.66 -8.15
N GLU A 92 5.53 0.80 -9.47
CA GLU A 92 6.81 0.92 -10.16
C GLU A 92 7.59 2.15 -9.68
N ARG A 93 6.90 3.27 -9.46
CA ARG A 93 7.50 4.48 -8.90
C ARG A 93 8.03 4.28 -7.49
N ALA A 94 7.24 3.67 -6.61
CA ALA A 94 7.64 3.39 -5.23
C ALA A 94 8.87 2.46 -5.17
N ILE A 95 8.93 1.42 -6.02
CA ILE A 95 10.09 0.52 -6.12
C ILE A 95 11.33 1.29 -6.58
N LYS A 96 11.19 2.15 -7.59
CA LYS A 96 12.29 2.95 -8.11
C LYS A 96 12.86 3.90 -7.04
N GLU A 97 12.00 4.67 -6.39
CA GLU A 97 12.41 5.59 -5.33
C GLU A 97 13.08 4.86 -4.15
N GLN A 98 12.58 3.67 -3.77
CA GLN A 98 13.20 2.84 -2.73
C GLN A 98 14.62 2.41 -3.12
N THR A 99 14.79 2.02 -4.39
CA THR A 99 16.09 1.58 -4.92
C THR A 99 17.10 2.72 -4.93
N GLU A 100 16.68 3.92 -5.33
CA GLU A 100 17.51 5.13 -5.33
C GLU A 100 17.97 5.49 -3.90
N LEU A 101 17.07 5.45 -2.92
CA LEU A 101 17.40 5.72 -1.52
C LEU A 101 18.37 4.68 -0.93
N GLU A 102 18.20 3.40 -1.26
CA GLU A 102 19.12 2.35 -0.86
C GLU A 102 20.51 2.57 -1.48
N GLU A 103 20.59 2.93 -2.76
CA GLU A 103 21.85 3.23 -3.43
C GLU A 103 22.58 4.43 -2.78
N GLU A 104 21.85 5.52 -2.47
CA GLU A 104 22.39 6.68 -1.78
C GLU A 104 22.94 6.31 -0.39
N TRP A 105 22.18 5.52 0.37
CA TRP A 105 22.62 5.02 1.68
C TRP A 105 23.90 4.19 1.57
N GLN A 106 23.94 3.25 0.63
CA GLN A 106 25.12 2.41 0.40
C GLN A 106 26.35 3.24 -0.04
N GLN A 107 26.15 4.30 -0.83
CA GLN A 107 27.23 5.22 -1.17
C GLN A 107 27.74 5.98 0.07
N HIS A 108 26.84 6.48 0.91
CA HIS A 108 27.20 7.18 2.13
C HIS A 108 28.01 6.29 3.08
N VAL A 109 27.55 5.05 3.31
CA VAL A 109 28.24 4.04 4.14
C VAL A 109 29.64 3.75 3.58
N ARG A 110 29.80 3.61 2.26
CA ARG A 110 31.12 3.42 1.63
C ARG A 110 32.07 4.59 1.87
N GLN A 111 31.58 5.82 1.72
CA GLN A 111 32.38 7.02 1.96
C GLN A 111 32.81 7.14 3.42
N GLU A 112 31.90 6.85 4.35
CA GLU A 112 32.20 6.94 5.78
C GLU A 112 33.19 5.86 6.23
N ASN A 113 33.03 4.62 5.75
CA ASN A 113 34.01 3.56 6.00
C ASN A 113 35.41 3.91 5.49
N HIS A 114 35.51 4.48 4.28
CA HIS A 114 36.79 4.92 3.73
C HIS A 114 37.46 5.99 4.62
N ARG A 115 36.69 6.97 5.11
CA ARG A 115 37.20 8.00 6.02
C ARG A 115 37.70 7.41 7.35
N VAL A 116 37.02 6.40 7.87
CA VAL A 116 37.44 5.68 9.09
C VAL A 116 38.74 4.92 8.85
N GLU A 117 38.89 4.24 7.71
CA GLU A 117 40.13 3.55 7.33
C GLU A 117 41.31 4.52 7.23
N GLU A 118 41.14 5.66 6.55
CA GLU A 118 42.17 6.70 6.45
C GLU A 118 42.59 7.22 7.82
N GLN A 119 41.64 7.53 8.70
CA GLN A 119 41.94 7.98 10.07
C GLN A 119 42.66 6.91 10.89
N ASN A 120 42.30 5.64 10.71
CA ASN A 120 42.95 4.53 11.39
C ASN A 120 44.41 4.39 10.93
N GLU A 121 44.69 4.48 9.62
CA GLU A 121 46.05 4.44 9.09
C GLU A 121 46.92 5.63 9.56
N VAL A 122 46.35 6.84 9.58
CA VAL A 122 47.03 8.03 10.16
C VAL A 122 47.32 7.83 11.65
N SER A 123 46.38 7.24 12.39
CA SER A 123 46.53 6.97 13.83
C SER A 123 47.59 5.89 14.09
N LYS A 124 47.61 4.80 13.33
CA LYS A 124 48.64 3.76 13.40
C LYS A 124 50.02 4.35 13.12
N THR A 125 50.20 5.07 12.03
CA THR A 125 51.50 5.68 11.68
C THR A 125 51.98 6.67 12.75
N SER A 126 51.07 7.43 13.36
CA SER A 126 51.37 8.32 14.49
C SER A 126 51.78 7.55 15.76
N TRP A 127 51.08 6.45 16.08
CA TRP A 127 51.40 5.59 17.22
C TRP A 127 52.76 4.89 17.04
N TRP A 128 53.03 4.37 15.84
CA TRP A 128 54.33 3.78 15.47
C TRP A 128 55.48 4.78 15.63
N LYS A 129 55.31 6.05 15.19
CA LYS A 129 56.30 7.13 15.40
C LYS A 129 56.55 7.45 16.88
N ARG A 130 55.56 7.27 17.76
CA ARG A 130 55.72 7.47 19.21
C ARG A 130 56.44 6.30 19.88
N LEU A 131 56.25 5.08 19.38
CA LEU A 131 56.92 3.88 19.90
C LEU A 131 58.42 3.91 19.62
N THR A 132 58.81 4.18 18.36
CA THR A 132 60.23 4.20 17.95
C THR A 132 61.03 5.33 18.61
N LYS A 133 60.39 6.46 18.91
CA LYS A 133 61.00 7.55 19.72
C LYS A 133 61.27 7.17 21.18
N LYS A 134 60.55 6.20 21.75
CA LYS A 134 60.81 5.70 23.11
C LYS A 134 61.98 4.72 23.15
N ASP A 135 62.15 3.91 22.11
CA ASP A 135 63.31 3.00 21.99
C ASP A 135 64.63 3.78 21.86
N GLN A 136 64.68 4.82 21.00
CA GLN A 136 65.88 5.66 20.87
C GLN A 136 66.32 6.39 22.15
N ARG A 137 65.43 6.55 23.14
CA ARG A 137 65.77 7.15 24.45
C ARG A 137 66.24 6.12 25.48
N ARG A 138 66.11 4.82 25.22
CA ARG A 138 66.58 3.75 26.11
C ARG A 138 68.01 3.30 25.80
N ASP A 139 68.54 3.63 24.63
CA ASP A 139 69.92 3.32 24.21
C ASP A 139 70.97 4.36 24.68
N ILE A 140 70.58 5.30 25.56
CA ILE A 140 71.47 6.31 26.14
C ILE A 140 71.47 6.13 27.67
N TYR A 141 72.03 5.03 28.17
CA TYR A 141 72.56 4.89 29.53
C TYR A 141 73.61 3.77 29.56
#